data_AF-X0WU67-F1
#
_entry.id   AF-X0WU67-F1
#
_cell.length_a   1.000
_cell.length_b   1.000
_cell.length_c   1.000
_cell.angle_alpha   90.00
_cell.angle_beta   90.00
_cell.angle_gamma   90.00
#
_symmetry.space_group_name_H-M   'P 1'
#
loop_
_entity.id
_entity.type
_entity.pdbx_description
1 polymer ?
#
loop_
_entity_poly.entity_id
_entity_poly.type
_entity_poly.pdbx_seq_one_letter_code
_entity_poly.pdbx_strand_id
1 'polypeptide(L)'
;ASLPDAIGNRFNLDSPIGGNYWDDITTRFPDCDDDDNDGFYDCTYEILLGGNDYLPWATENGWKAITVALDIKPGSCENEVNIRRRGVKFPVVILGTEGFNVNDIDLSSLELAGVSPKRWAIKDVAIEGQCDGFGTDEYDDLILMFKTKEIVKALGEVADEDPVTLTLTGELNDGIQIIGEDTILFVKKGKHQNKELKKLLKKVKFRKFRKFKKLKSNHKHK
;
A
#
# COMPACT_ATOMS: atom_id res chain seq x y z
N ALA A 1 0.50 -38.11 7.78
CA ALA A 1 0.19 -39.54 8.06
C ALA A 1 1.49 -40.24 8.42
N SER A 2 1.66 -40.65 9.68
CA SER A 2 2.81 -41.44 10.12
C SER A 2 2.63 -42.88 9.66
N LEU A 3 3.63 -43.42 8.97
CA LEU A 3 3.68 -44.85 8.67
C LEU A 3 4.19 -45.57 9.92
N PRO A 4 3.46 -46.57 10.45
CA PRO A 4 3.97 -47.38 11.54
C PRO A 4 5.19 -48.18 11.02
N ASP A 5 6.25 -48.25 11.83
CA ASP A 5 7.52 -48.98 11.63
C ASP A 5 8.72 -48.25 11.00
N ALA A 6 8.69 -46.91 10.89
CA ALA A 6 9.87 -46.15 10.47
C ALA A 6 10.82 -45.80 11.64
N ILE A 7 11.41 -46.81 12.29
CA ILE A 7 12.46 -46.58 13.28
C ILE A 7 13.74 -46.14 12.55
N GLY A 8 14.19 -44.92 12.82
CA GLY A 8 15.41 -44.34 12.22
C GLY A 8 15.20 -43.55 10.92
N ASN A 9 13.97 -43.15 10.58
CA ASN A 9 13.80 -42.16 9.51
C ASN A 9 14.06 -40.73 10.05
N ARG A 10 14.63 -39.85 9.21
CA ARG A 10 14.84 -38.43 9.55
C ARG A 10 13.54 -37.60 9.63
N PHE A 11 12.38 -38.22 9.41
CA PHE A 11 11.07 -37.57 9.35
C PHE A 11 10.20 -37.89 10.59
N ASN A 12 10.78 -38.47 11.64
CA ASN A 12 10.14 -38.84 12.90
C ASN A 12 10.85 -38.20 14.10
N LEU A 13 11.48 -37.04 13.88
CA LEU A 13 11.99 -36.20 14.97
C LEU A 13 10.83 -35.34 15.48
N ASP A 14 10.84 -35.04 16.78
CA ASP A 14 9.96 -34.02 17.35
C ASP A 14 10.20 -32.69 16.63
N SER A 15 9.17 -31.86 16.50
CA SER A 15 9.34 -30.53 15.89
C SER A 15 10.38 -29.76 16.71
N PRO A 16 11.49 -29.32 16.11
CA PRO A 16 12.53 -28.58 16.84
C PRO A 16 11.97 -27.27 17.38
N ILE A 17 12.54 -26.79 18.48
CA ILE A 17 12.12 -25.56 19.17
C ILE A 17 13.06 -24.43 18.76
N GLY A 18 12.83 -23.82 17.59
CA GLY A 18 13.68 -22.73 17.08
C GLY A 18 14.37 -23.11 15.77
N GLY A 19 14.93 -22.10 15.10
CA GLY A 19 15.55 -22.30 13.79
C GLY A 19 16.18 -21.03 13.22
N ASN A 20 17.51 -21.00 13.15
CA ASN A 20 18.28 -20.06 12.34
C ASN A 20 18.62 -20.70 11.00
N TYR A 21 18.20 -20.09 9.93
CA TYR A 21 18.54 -20.56 8.60
C TYR A 21 18.89 -19.33 7.75
N TRP A 22 19.64 -19.55 6.67
CA TRP A 22 20.13 -18.70 5.57
C TRP A 22 19.93 -17.17 5.46
N ASP A 23 20.51 -16.35 6.33
CA ASP A 23 21.45 -15.32 5.85
C ASP A 23 22.36 -14.78 6.97
N ASP A 24 23.65 -15.01 6.78
CA ASP A 24 24.74 -14.50 7.62
C ASP A 24 24.81 -15.01 9.09
N ILE A 25 25.11 -16.30 9.24
CA ILE A 25 25.57 -16.86 10.53
C ILE A 25 27.00 -16.40 10.93
N THR A 26 27.65 -15.50 10.18
CA THR A 26 29.01 -15.07 10.54
C THR A 26 29.02 -13.99 11.62
N THR A 27 27.89 -13.32 11.83
CA THR A 27 27.67 -12.50 13.02
C THR A 27 26.94 -13.35 14.07
N ARG A 28 27.73 -13.97 14.95
CA ARG A 28 27.27 -14.55 16.21
C ARG A 28 26.24 -13.61 16.84
N PHE A 29 24.96 -13.98 16.82
CA PHE A 29 23.97 -13.38 17.71
C PHE A 29 24.47 -13.67 19.14
N PRO A 30 24.84 -12.65 19.93
CA PRO A 30 25.59 -12.85 21.17
C PRO A 30 24.81 -13.59 22.27
N ASP A 31 23.51 -13.80 22.08
CA ASP A 31 22.58 -14.33 23.10
C ASP A 31 21.78 -15.56 22.61
N CYS A 32 22.30 -16.35 21.66
CA CYS A 32 21.68 -17.60 21.24
C CYS A 32 22.42 -18.81 21.83
N ASP A 33 21.69 -19.66 22.57
CA ASP A 33 22.14 -20.95 23.10
C ASP A 33 21.37 -22.09 22.41
N ASP A 34 21.98 -23.27 22.40
CA ASP A 34 21.41 -24.56 21.98
C ASP A 34 20.97 -25.26 23.28
N ASP A 35 19.70 -25.08 23.68
CA ASP A 35 19.17 -25.46 25.00
C ASP A 35 18.93 -26.97 25.10
N ASP A 36 18.62 -27.64 23.98
CA ASP A 36 18.38 -29.09 23.93
C ASP A 36 19.54 -29.90 23.32
N ASN A 37 20.59 -29.21 22.89
CA ASN A 37 21.86 -29.75 22.45
C ASN A 37 21.74 -30.60 21.17
N ASP A 38 20.73 -30.32 20.34
CA ASP A 38 20.42 -31.01 19.08
C ASP A 38 21.24 -30.48 17.88
N GLY A 39 22.02 -29.42 18.09
CA GLY A 39 22.88 -28.80 17.10
C GLY A 39 22.22 -27.64 16.34
N PHE A 40 21.04 -27.19 16.75
CA PHE A 40 20.38 -25.97 16.30
C PHE A 40 20.38 -24.93 17.42
N TYR A 41 20.33 -23.64 17.07
CA TYR A 41 20.19 -22.58 18.08
C TYR A 41 18.71 -22.26 18.27
N ASP A 42 18.24 -22.22 19.52
CA ASP A 42 16.81 -22.13 19.88
C ASP A 42 16.28 -20.68 19.96
N CYS A 43 17.02 -19.73 19.39
CA CYS A 43 16.62 -18.34 19.39
C CYS A 43 15.47 -18.09 18.40
N THR A 44 14.40 -17.44 18.89
CA THR A 44 13.31 -16.95 18.04
C THR A 44 13.77 -15.70 17.29
N TYR A 45 13.57 -15.66 15.96
CA TYR A 45 13.65 -14.41 15.21
C TYR A 45 12.31 -13.68 15.33
N GLU A 46 12.31 -12.51 15.96
CA GLU A 46 11.15 -11.64 15.95
C GLU A 46 11.01 -10.99 14.57
N ILE A 47 10.04 -11.45 13.79
CA ILE A 47 9.68 -10.80 12.53
C ILE A 47 9.05 -9.45 12.88
N LEU A 48 9.42 -8.38 12.16
CA LEU A 48 8.97 -6.98 12.38
C LEU A 48 7.45 -6.76 12.51
N LEU A 49 6.63 -7.76 12.16
CA LEU A 49 5.18 -7.75 12.21
C LEU A 49 4.57 -8.63 13.34
N GLY A 50 5.37 -9.07 14.31
CA GLY A 50 4.87 -9.74 15.52
C GLY A 50 4.56 -11.24 15.35
N GLY A 51 5.20 -11.89 14.38
CA GLY A 51 5.21 -13.34 14.23
C GLY A 51 6.47 -13.95 14.83
N ASN A 52 6.32 -15.10 15.49
CA ASN A 52 7.44 -15.93 15.94
C ASN A 52 7.57 -17.11 14.98
N ASP A 53 8.75 -17.28 14.38
CA ASP A 53 9.09 -18.48 13.61
C ASP A 53 9.68 -19.55 14.52
N TYR A 54 9.06 -20.73 14.53
CA TYR A 54 9.47 -21.88 15.35
C TYR A 54 9.97 -23.05 14.50
N LEU A 55 10.09 -22.91 13.17
CA LEU A 55 10.47 -23.99 12.27
C LEU A 55 11.85 -23.75 11.63
N PRO A 56 12.70 -24.80 11.49
CA PRO A 56 13.94 -24.73 10.72
C PRO A 56 13.61 -24.51 9.24
N TRP A 57 14.27 -23.56 8.56
CA TRP A 57 13.86 -23.20 7.19
C TRP A 57 13.96 -24.40 6.24
N ALA A 58 12.83 -24.75 5.64
CA ALA A 58 12.78 -25.68 4.51
C ALA A 58 13.07 -24.99 3.15
N THR A 59 13.03 -23.65 3.10
CA THR A 59 13.18 -22.83 1.89
C THR A 59 13.92 -21.53 2.18
N GLU A 60 14.96 -21.24 1.41
CA GLU A 60 15.70 -19.97 1.44
C GLU A 60 14.75 -18.77 1.21
N ASN A 61 14.78 -17.76 2.09
CA ASN A 61 13.93 -16.54 2.04
C ASN A 61 12.40 -16.73 2.19
N GLY A 62 11.90 -17.87 2.68
CA GLY A 62 10.44 -18.13 2.80
C GLY A 62 9.66 -17.19 3.74
N TRP A 63 10.36 -16.44 4.58
CA TRP A 63 9.82 -15.43 5.51
C TRP A 63 10.00 -13.99 5.00
N LYS A 64 10.80 -13.80 3.94
CA LYS A 64 11.07 -12.46 3.41
C LYS A 64 9.86 -12.00 2.64
N ALA A 65 9.14 -11.03 3.20
CA ALA A 65 8.02 -10.41 2.51
C ALA A 65 8.49 -9.90 1.14
N ILE A 66 7.78 -10.30 0.08
CA ILE A 66 8.04 -9.81 -1.27
C ILE A 66 7.63 -8.34 -1.30
N THR A 67 8.59 -7.48 -1.61
CA THR A 67 8.29 -6.07 -1.86
C THR A 67 7.63 -5.94 -3.22
N VAL A 68 6.42 -5.41 -3.25
CA VAL A 68 5.67 -5.17 -4.49
C VAL A 68 5.65 -3.68 -4.81
N ALA A 69 5.74 -3.36 -6.09
CA ALA A 69 5.56 -1.98 -6.55
C ALA A 69 4.09 -1.57 -6.36
N LEU A 70 3.88 -0.56 -5.51
CA LEU A 70 2.57 -0.03 -5.16
C LEU A 70 2.43 1.39 -5.69
N ASP A 71 1.31 1.68 -6.37
CA ASP A 71 0.96 3.04 -6.79
C ASP A 71 -0.45 3.41 -6.30
N ILE A 72 -0.51 4.40 -5.41
CA ILE A 72 -1.73 4.93 -4.82
C ILE A 72 -2.17 6.15 -5.62
N LYS A 73 -3.11 5.91 -6.54
CA LYS A 73 -3.70 6.87 -7.51
C LYS A 73 -2.95 6.88 -8.85
N PRO A 74 -3.09 5.79 -9.64
CA PRO A 74 -2.46 5.67 -10.94
C PRO A 74 -2.76 6.86 -11.87
N GLY A 75 -1.70 7.32 -12.55
CA GLY A 75 -1.70 8.43 -13.49
C GLY A 75 -1.54 9.82 -12.86
N SER A 76 -1.01 9.93 -11.64
CA SER A 76 -0.78 11.20 -10.95
C SER A 76 0.42 11.16 -9.99
N CYS A 77 1.62 11.55 -10.42
CA CYS A 77 2.83 11.59 -9.57
C CYS A 77 2.69 12.21 -8.16
N GLU A 78 1.83 13.22 -7.98
CA GLU A 78 1.68 13.88 -6.67
C GLU A 78 0.79 13.10 -5.69
N ASN A 79 0.13 12.02 -6.14
CA ASN A 79 -0.78 11.18 -5.36
C ASN A 79 -1.74 11.97 -4.44
N GLU A 80 -2.20 13.15 -4.91
CA GLU A 80 -3.03 14.05 -4.08
C GLU A 80 -4.40 13.42 -3.79
N VAL A 81 -4.71 13.21 -2.51
CA VAL A 81 -6.01 12.67 -2.08
C VAL A 81 -6.89 13.75 -1.45
N ASN A 82 -8.06 13.99 -2.04
CA ASN A 82 -9.03 14.95 -1.51
C ASN A 82 -10.02 14.30 -0.54
N ILE A 83 -9.77 14.46 0.76
CA ILE A 83 -10.56 13.84 1.83
C ILE A 83 -11.95 14.46 2.06
N ARG A 84 -12.24 15.63 1.46
CA ARG A 84 -13.52 16.35 1.66
C ARG A 84 -14.59 16.00 0.64
N ARG A 85 -14.24 15.40 -0.48
CA ARG A 85 -15.22 15.00 -1.50
C ARG A 85 -15.88 13.69 -1.10
N ARG A 86 -17.22 13.72 -0.94
CA ARG A 86 -18.01 12.49 -0.72
C ARG A 86 -17.93 11.61 -1.96
N GLY A 87 -17.69 10.31 -1.77
CA GLY A 87 -17.73 9.31 -2.86
C GLY A 87 -16.48 9.27 -3.74
N VAL A 88 -15.37 9.88 -3.32
CA VAL A 88 -14.07 9.65 -3.98
C VAL A 88 -13.73 8.18 -3.84
N LYS A 89 -13.40 7.54 -4.96
CA LYS A 89 -12.81 6.21 -4.98
C LYS A 89 -11.34 6.36 -4.64
N PHE A 90 -10.80 5.43 -3.86
CA PHE A 90 -9.38 5.38 -3.51
C PHE A 90 -8.77 4.20 -4.28
N PRO A 91 -8.35 4.40 -5.55
CA PRO A 91 -7.70 3.36 -6.33
C PRO A 91 -6.25 3.19 -5.87
N VAL A 92 -5.82 1.94 -5.86
CA VAL A 92 -4.45 1.52 -5.53
C VAL A 92 -4.10 0.43 -6.53
N VAL A 93 -2.89 0.41 -7.03
CA VAL A 93 -2.43 -0.58 -8.01
C VAL A 93 -1.21 -1.28 -7.44
N ILE A 94 -1.25 -2.61 -7.46
CA ILE A 94 -0.04 -3.43 -7.33
C ILE A 94 0.39 -3.78 -8.75
N LEU A 95 1.61 -3.40 -9.11
CA LEU A 95 2.11 -3.58 -10.46
C LEU A 95 2.58 -5.02 -10.68
N GLY A 96 2.21 -5.59 -11.82
CA GLY A 96 2.79 -6.84 -12.31
C GLY A 96 4.19 -6.61 -12.86
N THR A 97 5.05 -7.62 -12.82
CA THR A 97 6.37 -7.59 -13.48
C THR A 97 6.72 -8.97 -14.04
N GLU A 98 7.84 -9.07 -14.76
CA GLU A 98 8.39 -10.37 -15.20
C GLU A 98 8.59 -11.36 -14.03
N GLY A 99 8.96 -10.83 -12.85
CA GLY A 99 9.22 -11.62 -11.65
C GLY A 99 8.04 -11.71 -10.69
N PHE A 100 6.92 -11.06 -10.98
CA PHE A 100 5.77 -10.98 -10.06
C PHE A 100 4.45 -11.01 -10.79
N ASN A 101 3.73 -12.12 -10.64
CA ASN A 101 2.40 -12.30 -11.22
C ASN A 101 1.32 -12.01 -10.17
N VAL A 102 0.53 -10.95 -10.40
CA VAL A 102 -0.50 -10.50 -9.46
C VAL A 102 -1.64 -11.51 -9.25
N ASN A 103 -1.79 -12.52 -10.12
CA ASN A 103 -2.78 -13.59 -9.95
C ASN A 103 -2.43 -14.56 -8.80
N ASP A 104 -1.17 -14.55 -8.35
CA ASP A 104 -0.71 -15.41 -7.27
C ASP A 104 -1.05 -14.84 -5.88
N ILE A 105 -1.60 -13.62 -5.81
CA ILE A 105 -2.00 -12.95 -4.57
C ILE A 105 -3.31 -13.52 -4.03
N ASP A 106 -3.35 -13.85 -2.74
CA ASP A 106 -4.60 -14.09 -2.03
C ASP A 106 -5.30 -12.74 -1.77
N LEU A 107 -6.28 -12.42 -2.60
CA LEU A 107 -7.03 -11.17 -2.55
C LEU A 107 -7.78 -10.95 -1.22
N SER A 108 -8.07 -12.00 -0.47
CA SER A 108 -8.77 -11.92 0.81
C SER A 108 -7.88 -11.49 1.97
N SER A 109 -6.56 -11.67 1.83
CA SER A 109 -5.54 -11.26 2.80
C SER A 109 -5.17 -9.77 2.72
N LEU A 110 -5.54 -9.09 1.63
CA LEU A 110 -5.08 -7.73 1.33
C LEU A 110 -5.66 -6.67 2.25
N GLU A 111 -4.78 -5.88 2.85
CA GLU A 111 -5.14 -4.73 3.68
C GLU A 111 -4.25 -3.52 3.38
N LEU A 112 -4.85 -2.35 3.19
CA LEU A 112 -4.15 -1.07 3.12
C LEU A 112 -4.38 -0.32 4.43
N ALA A 113 -3.32 -0.10 5.21
CA ALA A 113 -3.43 0.49 6.56
C ALA A 113 -4.54 -0.18 7.41
N GLY A 114 -4.64 -1.51 7.34
CA GLY A 114 -5.65 -2.30 8.08
C GLY A 114 -7.08 -2.24 7.50
N VAL A 115 -7.25 -1.76 6.26
CA VAL A 115 -8.55 -1.69 5.59
C VAL A 115 -8.55 -2.59 4.37
N SER A 116 -9.49 -3.53 4.28
CA SER A 116 -9.61 -4.42 3.13
C SER A 116 -10.28 -3.76 1.90
N PRO A 117 -9.89 -4.13 0.66
CA PRO A 117 -10.44 -3.58 -0.57
C PRO A 117 -11.92 -3.93 -0.72
N LYS A 118 -12.67 -3.10 -1.47
CA LYS A 118 -14.11 -3.33 -1.73
C LYS A 118 -14.40 -3.92 -3.09
N ARG A 119 -13.51 -3.68 -4.05
CA ARG A 119 -13.56 -4.22 -5.41
C ARG A 119 -12.13 -4.31 -5.92
N TRP A 120 -11.93 -5.19 -6.88
CA TRP A 120 -10.67 -5.33 -7.59
C TRP A 120 -10.92 -5.58 -9.07
N ALA A 121 -9.89 -5.38 -9.88
CA ALA A 121 -9.82 -5.79 -11.27
C ALA A 121 -8.36 -6.10 -11.59
N ILE A 122 -8.14 -7.08 -12.47
CA ILE A 122 -6.82 -7.37 -13.01
C ILE A 122 -6.79 -6.87 -14.45
N LYS A 123 -5.82 -6.00 -14.75
CA LYS A 123 -5.62 -5.45 -16.07
C LYS A 123 -4.30 -4.70 -16.11
N ASP A 124 -3.50 -4.94 -17.15
CA ASP A 124 -2.38 -4.09 -17.58
C ASP A 124 -2.84 -2.61 -17.80
N VAL A 125 -2.41 -1.72 -16.89
CA VAL A 125 -2.76 -0.28 -16.86
C VAL A 125 -1.62 0.63 -16.36
N ALA A 126 -0.50 0.08 -15.89
CA ALA A 126 0.61 0.81 -15.30
C ALA A 126 1.96 0.34 -15.88
N ILE A 127 2.98 1.16 -15.70
CA ILE A 127 4.38 0.82 -15.97
C ILE A 127 5.17 1.34 -14.78
N GLU A 128 6.09 0.53 -14.26
CA GLU A 128 6.94 0.93 -13.13
C GLU A 128 7.71 2.23 -13.45
N GLY A 129 7.67 3.19 -12.52
CA GLY A 129 8.34 4.49 -12.67
C GLY A 129 7.62 5.48 -13.59
N GLN A 130 6.55 5.10 -14.28
CA GLN A 130 5.71 6.02 -15.04
C GLN A 130 4.59 6.57 -14.16
N CYS A 131 4.78 7.79 -13.66
CA CYS A 131 3.81 8.43 -12.76
C CYS A 131 2.84 9.40 -13.47
N ASP A 132 3.04 9.67 -14.77
CA ASP A 132 2.17 10.51 -15.59
C ASP A 132 1.43 9.70 -16.67
N GLY A 133 0.09 9.68 -16.54
CA GLY A 133 -0.78 8.93 -17.45
C GLY A 133 -0.86 7.44 -17.14
N PHE A 134 -1.44 6.70 -18.08
CA PHE A 134 -1.50 5.24 -18.02
C PHE A 134 -0.53 4.69 -19.06
N GLY A 135 0.14 3.60 -18.72
CA GLY A 135 1.02 2.85 -19.62
C GLY A 135 0.59 1.39 -19.67
N THR A 136 1.23 0.61 -20.54
CA THR A 136 1.08 -0.85 -20.56
C THR A 136 2.43 -1.49 -20.80
N ASP A 137 2.81 -2.47 -20.00
CA ASP A 137 4.08 -3.20 -20.10
C ASP A 137 3.94 -4.71 -20.36
N GLU A 138 2.74 -5.16 -20.73
CA GLU A 138 2.38 -6.57 -20.95
C GLU A 138 2.30 -7.41 -19.67
N TYR A 139 2.47 -6.81 -18.49
CA TYR A 139 2.23 -7.46 -17.21
C TYR A 139 0.88 -7.01 -16.63
N ASP A 140 0.12 -7.97 -16.13
CA ASP A 140 -1.18 -7.68 -15.53
C ASP A 140 -1.01 -6.99 -14.18
N ASP A 141 -1.69 -5.86 -13.99
CA ASP A 141 -1.72 -5.15 -12.70
C ASP A 141 -2.98 -5.47 -11.89
N LEU A 142 -2.86 -5.44 -10.56
CA LEU A 142 -3.99 -5.59 -9.65
C LEU A 142 -4.48 -4.22 -9.18
N ILE A 143 -5.65 -3.82 -9.69
CA ILE A 143 -6.32 -2.57 -9.34
C ILE A 143 -7.26 -2.83 -8.17
N LEU A 144 -6.97 -2.22 -7.03
CA LEU A 144 -7.75 -2.31 -5.79
C LEU A 144 -8.54 -1.02 -5.55
N MET A 145 -9.78 -1.16 -5.11
CA MET A 145 -10.68 -0.03 -4.84
C MET A 145 -11.06 0.00 -3.37
N PHE A 146 -10.56 1.01 -2.66
CA PHE A 146 -10.89 1.27 -1.26
C PHE A 146 -11.91 2.40 -1.11
N LYS A 147 -12.57 2.43 0.05
CA LYS A 147 -13.40 3.57 0.46
C LYS A 147 -12.51 4.57 1.19
N THR A 148 -12.35 5.77 0.62
CA THR A 148 -11.54 6.85 1.22
C THR A 148 -11.88 7.13 2.69
N LYS A 149 -13.16 7.02 3.07
CA LYS A 149 -13.58 7.24 4.46
C LYS A 149 -13.05 6.20 5.45
N GLU A 150 -12.88 4.95 5.02
CA GLU A 150 -12.35 3.87 5.87
C GLU A 150 -10.84 4.09 6.06
N ILE A 151 -10.10 4.42 4.98
CA ILE A 151 -8.68 4.80 5.05
C ILE A 151 -8.43 6.01 5.94
N VAL A 152 -9.17 7.11 5.72
CA VAL A 152 -9.03 8.33 6.57
C VAL A 152 -9.37 8.04 8.03
N LYS A 153 -10.28 7.11 8.30
CA LYS A 153 -10.60 6.69 9.68
C LYS A 153 -9.46 5.87 10.28
N ALA A 154 -8.86 4.95 9.52
CA ALA A 154 -7.74 4.12 9.97
C ALA A 154 -6.50 4.96 10.30
N LEU A 155 -6.24 6.01 9.52
CA LEU A 155 -5.12 6.94 9.75
C LEU A 155 -5.32 7.91 10.92
N GLY A 156 -6.55 8.09 11.39
CA GLY A 156 -6.85 9.02 12.47
C GLY A 156 -6.71 10.49 12.08
N GLU A 157 -6.10 11.29 12.95
CA GLU A 157 -5.90 12.73 12.72
C GLU A 157 -4.73 12.98 11.78
N VAL A 158 -5.04 13.21 10.49
CA VAL A 158 -4.03 13.59 9.50
C VAL A 158 -3.97 15.10 9.34
N ALA A 159 -2.77 15.68 9.44
CA ALA A 159 -2.50 17.08 9.15
C ALA A 159 -2.68 17.39 7.64
N ASP A 160 -2.83 18.68 7.30
CA ASP A 160 -2.98 19.09 5.89
C ASP A 160 -1.60 19.22 5.26
N GLU A 161 -1.44 18.77 4.00
CA GLU A 161 -0.17 18.87 3.24
C GLU A 161 1.01 18.05 3.77
N ASP A 162 0.81 17.21 4.80
CA ASP A 162 1.85 16.28 5.26
C ASP A 162 1.86 15.01 4.40
N PRO A 163 3.06 14.57 3.94
CA PRO A 163 3.21 13.30 3.25
C PRO A 163 2.93 12.15 4.21
N VAL A 164 2.07 11.23 3.78
CA VAL A 164 1.72 10.03 4.54
C VAL A 164 2.04 8.82 3.70
N THR A 165 2.96 8.00 4.20
CA THR A 165 3.25 6.69 3.62
C THR A 165 2.17 5.71 4.07
N LEU A 166 1.59 5.00 3.11
CA LEU A 166 0.62 3.95 3.35
C LEU A 166 1.26 2.62 2.97
N THR A 167 1.15 1.67 3.90
CA THR A 167 1.61 0.31 3.72
C THR A 167 0.42 -0.59 3.36
N LEU A 168 0.57 -1.32 2.27
CA LEU A 168 -0.28 -2.44 1.89
C LEU A 168 0.41 -3.73 2.32
N THR A 169 -0.35 -4.61 2.96
CA THR A 169 0.08 -5.96 3.35
C THR A 169 -0.87 -7.00 2.78
N GLY A 170 -0.35 -8.20 2.58
CA GLY A 170 -1.13 -9.38 2.21
C GLY A 170 -0.25 -10.60 2.08
N GLU A 171 -0.78 -11.63 1.43
CA GLU A 171 -0.12 -12.90 1.22
C GLU A 171 -0.37 -13.40 -0.21
N LEU A 172 0.57 -14.18 -0.73
CA LEU A 172 0.38 -15.02 -1.90
C LEU A 172 -0.42 -16.29 -1.52
N ASN A 173 -0.95 -16.98 -2.52
CA ASN A 173 -1.72 -18.23 -2.33
C ASN A 173 -0.88 -19.36 -1.70
N ASP A 174 0.44 -19.25 -1.70
CA ASP A 174 1.38 -20.17 -1.04
C ASP A 174 1.78 -19.74 0.39
N GLY A 175 1.23 -18.62 0.88
CA GLY A 175 1.46 -18.08 2.22
C GLY A 175 2.63 -17.10 2.33
N ILE A 176 3.35 -16.80 1.24
CA ILE A 176 4.42 -15.81 1.27
C ILE A 176 3.82 -14.41 1.46
N GLN A 177 4.31 -13.66 2.44
CA GLN A 177 3.84 -12.30 2.69
C GLN A 177 4.26 -11.33 1.58
N ILE A 178 3.42 -10.34 1.30
CA ILE A 178 3.74 -9.23 0.41
C ILE A 178 3.59 -7.90 1.14
N ILE A 179 4.47 -6.96 0.82
CA ILE A 179 4.44 -5.60 1.34
C ILE A 179 4.63 -4.59 0.21
N GLY A 180 3.75 -3.61 0.13
CA GLY A 180 3.86 -2.50 -0.81
C GLY A 180 3.74 -1.19 -0.06
N GLU A 181 4.53 -0.18 -0.43
CA GLU A 181 4.45 1.14 0.17
C GLU A 181 4.36 2.22 -0.89
N ASP A 182 3.55 3.24 -0.61
CA ASP A 182 3.53 4.45 -1.42
C ASP A 182 3.15 5.65 -0.56
N THR A 183 3.59 6.84 -0.97
CA THR A 183 3.42 8.09 -0.23
C THR A 183 2.41 8.99 -0.91
N ILE A 184 1.40 9.41 -0.15
CA ILE A 184 0.36 10.32 -0.63
C ILE A 184 0.42 11.67 0.05
N LEU A 185 -0.06 12.70 -0.65
CA LEU A 185 -0.27 14.04 -0.08
C LEU A 185 -1.77 14.26 0.16
N PHE A 186 -2.14 14.44 1.43
CA PHE A 186 -3.51 14.78 1.77
C PHE A 186 -3.78 16.27 1.54
N VAL A 187 -4.70 16.55 0.62
CA VAL A 187 -5.11 17.93 0.31
C VAL A 187 -6.51 18.19 0.84
N LYS A 188 -6.64 18.87 1.98
CA LYS A 188 -7.93 19.41 2.46
C LYS A 188 -8.25 20.65 1.63
N LYS A 189 -8.67 20.50 0.37
CA LYS A 189 -9.17 21.64 -0.43
C LYS A 189 -10.31 22.35 0.33
N GLY A 190 -9.95 23.43 1.02
CA GLY A 190 -10.71 23.94 2.14
C GLY A 190 -10.84 25.44 2.12
N LYS A 191 -11.78 25.93 1.31
CA LYS A 191 -12.33 27.30 1.30
C LYS A 191 -11.36 28.48 1.13
N HIS A 192 -10.07 28.41 1.44
CA HIS A 192 -9.17 29.58 1.50
C HIS A 192 -8.75 30.08 0.11
N GLN A 193 -8.20 29.21 -0.73
CA GLN A 193 -7.81 29.58 -2.11
C GLN A 193 -9.02 30.00 -2.97
N ASN A 194 -10.21 29.46 -2.66
CA ASN A 194 -11.44 29.79 -3.38
C ASN A 194 -12.14 31.05 -2.81
N LYS A 195 -11.73 31.59 -1.65
CA LYS A 195 -12.31 32.83 -1.08
C LYS A 195 -11.70 34.05 -1.74
N GLU A 196 -10.39 34.06 -1.95
CA GLU A 196 -9.65 35.05 -2.76
C GLU A 196 -10.16 35.04 -4.22
N LEU A 197 -10.19 33.87 -4.86
CA LEU A 197 -10.69 33.74 -6.23
C LEU A 197 -12.18 34.12 -6.36
N LYS A 198 -13.04 33.74 -5.40
CA LYS A 198 -14.45 34.20 -5.37
C LYS A 198 -14.58 35.69 -5.08
N LYS A 199 -13.71 36.29 -4.25
CA LYS A 199 -13.67 37.75 -4.02
C LYS A 199 -13.27 38.47 -5.30
N LEU A 200 -12.25 37.99 -6.01
CA LEU A 200 -11.79 38.53 -7.30
C LEU A 200 -12.89 38.39 -8.37
N LEU A 201 -13.49 37.21 -8.53
CA LEU A 201 -14.59 36.99 -9.47
C LEU A 201 -15.82 37.83 -9.15
N LYS A 202 -16.19 38.00 -7.87
CA LYS A 202 -17.26 38.92 -7.45
C LYS A 202 -16.91 40.38 -7.81
N LYS A 203 -15.69 40.83 -7.54
CA LYS A 203 -15.22 42.19 -7.92
C LYS A 203 -15.26 42.41 -9.43
N VAL A 204 -14.83 41.43 -10.22
CA VAL A 204 -14.86 41.49 -11.71
C VAL A 204 -16.29 41.54 -12.24
N LYS A 205 -17.19 40.68 -11.73
CA LYS A 205 -18.61 40.71 -12.09
C LYS A 205 -19.27 42.05 -11.74
N PHE A 206 -18.95 42.61 -10.57
CA PHE A 206 -19.48 43.92 -10.14
C PHE A 206 -18.98 45.08 -11.01
N ARG A 207 -17.69 45.05 -11.42
CA ARG A 207 -17.11 46.03 -12.34
C ARG A 207 -17.76 45.97 -13.73
N LYS A 208 -17.98 44.77 -14.29
CA LYS A 208 -18.71 44.60 -15.56
C LYS A 208 -20.15 45.13 -15.47
N PHE A 209 -20.85 44.86 -14.37
CA PHE A 209 -22.22 45.35 -14.15
C PHE A 209 -22.30 46.88 -14.05
N ARG A 210 -21.38 47.52 -13.32
CA ARG A 210 -21.30 49.00 -13.25
C ARG A 210 -21.03 49.62 -14.62
N LYS A 211 -20.12 49.04 -15.41
CA LYS A 211 -19.81 49.52 -16.76
C LYS A 211 -21.04 49.42 -17.68
N PHE A 212 -21.79 48.32 -17.58
CA PHE A 212 -23.02 48.12 -18.34
C PHE A 212 -24.15 49.08 -17.94
N LYS A 213 -24.32 49.35 -16.63
CA LYS A 213 -25.32 50.32 -16.14
C LYS A 213 -24.99 51.75 -16.58
N LYS A 214 -23.71 52.13 -16.61
CA LYS A 214 -23.24 53.46 -17.09
C LYS A 214 -23.47 53.63 -18.60
N LEU A 215 -23.25 52.58 -19.39
CA LEU A 215 -23.53 52.58 -20.84
C LEU A 215 -25.04 52.71 -21.13
N LYS A 216 -25.91 52.03 -20.37
CA LYS A 216 -27.37 52.17 -20.51
C LYS A 216 -27.92 53.53 -20.05
N SER A 217 -27.26 54.17 -19.08
CA SER A 217 -27.60 55.52 -18.62
C SER A 217 -27.31 56.59 -19.67
N ASN A 218 -26.21 56.47 -20.40
CA ASN A 218 -25.81 57.43 -21.43
C ASN A 218 -26.60 57.30 -22.73
N HIS A 219 -27.32 56.20 -22.94
CA HIS A 219 -28.24 56.02 -24.07
C HIS A 219 -29.67 56.50 -23.81
N LYS A 220 -30.01 56.89 -22.57
CA LYS A 220 -31.33 57.47 -22.24
C LYS A 220 -31.37 59.01 -22.27
N HIS A 221 -30.25 59.66 -22.60
CA HIS A 221 -30.12 61.12 -22.67
C HIS A 221 -29.62 61.62 -24.04
N LYS A 222 -29.91 60.86 -25.11
CA LYS A 222 -29.80 61.31 -26.49
C LYS A 222 -31.16 61.18 -27.16
#